data_AF-A0A954ZI33-F1
#
_entry.id   AF-A0A954ZI33-F1
#
_cell.length_a   1.000
_cell.length_b   1.000
_cell.length_c   1.000
_cell.angle_alpha   90.00
_cell.angle_beta   90.00
_cell.angle_gamma   90.00
#
_symmetry.space_group_name_H-M   'P 1'
#
loop_
_entity.id
_entity.type
_entity.pdbx_description
1 polymer ?
#
loop_
_entity_poly.entity_id
_entity_poly.type
_entity_poly.pdbx_seq_one_letter_code
_entity_poly.pdbx_strand_id
1 'polypeptide(L)' 'MSRGLFIAGTSTEVGKTFVTALLARRLAATGVRVGVYKPVASGCRQDGDQLVAEDALAIWEAAG' A
#
# COMPACT_ATOMS: atom_id res chain seq x y z
N MET A 1 6.16 15.60 15.41
CA MET A 1 4.95 14.81 15.13
C MET A 1 5.12 14.10 13.80
N SER A 2 4.90 12.78 13.72
CA SER A 2 4.88 12.06 12.44
C SER A 2 3.58 12.38 11.70
N ARG A 3 3.68 12.82 10.44
CA ARG A 3 2.52 12.98 9.57
C ARG A 3 2.12 11.60 9.04
N GLY A 4 0.85 11.23 9.14
CA GLY A 4 0.32 9.95 8.67
C GLY A 4 -1.02 10.14 7.96
N LEU A 5 -1.28 9.30 6.95
CA LEU A 5 -2.56 9.26 6.23
C LEU A 5 -3.20 7.89 6.48
N PHE A 6 -4.47 7.89 6.90
CA PHE A 6 -5.27 6.68 7.00
C PHE A 6 -6.23 6.60 5.82
N ILE A 7 -6.13 5.55 5.02
CA ILE A 7 -6.95 5.35 3.82
C ILE A 7 -8.10 4.42 4.15
N ALA A 8 -9.29 4.99 4.32
CA ALA A 8 -10.55 4.26 4.51
C ALA A 8 -11.31 4.13 3.17
N GLY A 9 -12.26 3.20 3.11
CA GLY A 9 -13.17 3.08 1.96
C GLY A 9 -14.46 2.37 2.34
N THR A 10 -15.53 2.66 1.60
CA THR A 10 -16.90 2.23 1.91
C THR A 10 -17.16 0.76 1.61
N SER A 11 -16.35 0.13 0.77
CA SER A 11 -16.48 -1.28 0.39
C SER A 11 -15.12 -1.91 0.08
N THR A 12 -15.12 -3.22 -0.20
CA THR A 12 -14.04 -3.90 -0.92
C THR A 12 -13.92 -3.36 -2.34
N GLU A 13 -12.74 -3.50 -2.95
CA GLU A 13 -12.47 -3.14 -4.36
C GLU A 13 -12.77 -1.70 -4.82
N VAL A 14 -13.17 -0.81 -3.91
CA VAL A 14 -13.42 0.62 -4.18
C VAL A 14 -12.15 1.44 -4.56
N GLY A 15 -11.02 0.78 -4.79
CA GLY A 15 -9.77 1.44 -5.24
C GLY A 15 -8.83 1.90 -4.12
N LYS A 16 -8.99 1.43 -2.88
CA LYS A 16 -8.11 1.81 -1.74
C LYS A 16 -6.63 1.58 -2.02
N THR A 17 -6.27 0.38 -2.51
CA THR A 17 -4.87 0.04 -2.85
C THR A 17 -4.32 0.97 -3.92
N PHE A 18 -5.08 1.20 -4.99
CA PHE A 18 -4.70 2.08 -6.10
C PHE A 18 -4.44 3.52 -5.64
N VAL A 19 -5.36 4.10 -4.87
CA VAL A 19 -5.19 5.47 -4.33
C VAL A 19 -4.01 5.54 -3.37
N THR A 20 -3.81 4.53 -2.52
CA THR A 20 -2.67 4.47 -1.59
C THR A 20 -1.34 4.45 -2.34
N ALA A 21 -1.22 3.60 -3.37
CA ALA A 21 -0.02 3.52 -4.20
C ALA A 21 0.25 4.84 -4.95
N LEU A 22 -0.78 5.49 -5.50
CA LEU A 22 -0.63 6.80 -6.15
C LEU A 22 -0.14 7.88 -5.17
N LEU A 23 -0.71 7.93 -3.97
CA LEU A 23 -0.27 8.87 -2.92
C LEU A 23 1.19 8.61 -2.54
N ALA A 24 1.55 7.35 -2.29
CA ALA A 24 2.92 6.96 -1.95
C ALA A 24 3.92 7.39 -3.04
N ARG A 25 3.62 7.06 -4.30
CA ARG A 25 4.46 7.42 -5.46
C ARG A 25 4.61 8.92 -5.63
N ARG A 26 3.53 9.69 -5.46
CA ARG A 26 3.57 11.15 -5.58
C ARG A 26 4.37 11.78 -4.46
N LEU A 27 4.19 11.35 -3.21
CA LEU A 27 4.94 11.86 -2.07
C LEU A 27 6.44 11.53 -2.21
N ALA A 28 6.77 10.28 -2.57
CA ALA A 28 8.15 9.86 -2.83
C ALA A 28 8.79 10.69 -3.95
N ALA A 29 8.07 10.94 -5.05
CA ALA A 29 8.54 11.80 -6.15
C ALA A 29 8.80 13.26 -5.73
N THR A 30 8.22 13.73 -4.63
CA THR A 30 8.53 15.06 -4.06
C THR A 30 9.67 15.06 -3.05
N GLY A 31 10.40 13.95 -2.91
CA GLY A 31 11.51 13.81 -1.96
C GLY A 31 11.08 13.54 -0.51
N VAL A 32 9.79 13.23 -0.28
CA VAL A 32 9.30 12.84 1.04
C VAL A 32 9.66 11.36 1.27
N ARG A 33 10.25 11.05 2.42
CA ARG A 33 10.42 9.64 2.85
C ARG A 33 9.07 9.06 3.23
N VAL A 34 8.60 8.10 2.46
CA VAL A 34 7.29 7.45 2.65
C VAL A 34 7.48 6.06 3.24
N GLY A 35 6.64 5.71 4.21
CA GLY A 35 6.42 4.34 4.62
C GLY A 35 4.97 3.97 4.37
N VAL A 36 4.72 2.72 3.98
CA VAL A 36 3.37 2.18 3.75
C VAL A 36 3.12 1.01 4.70
N TYR A 37 1.85 0.81 5.04
CA TYR A 37 1.46 -0.26 5.95
C TYR A 37 0.09 -0.81 5.58
N LYS A 38 0.05 -2.12 5.31
CA LYS A 38 -1.19 -2.89 5.15
C LYS A 38 -1.12 -4.11 6.09
N PRO A 39 -1.67 -4.00 7.32
CA PRO A 39 -1.51 -5.03 8.35
C PRO A 39 -2.22 -6.34 8.01
N VAL A 40 -3.29 -6.27 7.24
CA VAL A 40 -4.17 -7.40 6.95
C VAL A 40 -4.48 -7.39 5.46
N ALA A 41 -4.30 -8.56 4.83
CA ALA A 41 -4.68 -8.83 3.46
C ALA A 41 -5.25 -10.25 3.38
N SER A 42 -6.26 -10.42 2.53
CA SER A 42 -6.79 -11.71 2.13
C SER A 42 -6.37 -12.01 0.68
N GLY A 43 -6.53 -13.26 0.24
CA GLY A 43 -6.23 -13.63 -1.14
C GLY A 43 -4.73 -13.58 -1.49
N CYS A 44 -3.84 -13.75 -0.50
CA CYS A 44 -2.41 -13.79 -0.74
C CYS A 44 -2.06 -14.94 -1.70
N ARG A 45 -1.22 -14.65 -2.69
CA ARG A 45 -0.67 -15.66 -3.59
C ARG A 45 0.45 -16.41 -2.86
N GLN A 46 0.53 -17.72 -3.09
CA GLN A 46 1.66 -18.50 -2.59
C GLN A 46 2.86 -18.35 -3.54
N ASP A 47 4.03 -18.09 -2.96
CA ASP A 47 5.31 -17.96 -3.65
C ASP A 47 6.35 -18.78 -2.88
N GLY A 48 6.50 -20.05 -3.28
CA GLY A 48 7.22 -21.05 -2.48
C GLY A 48 6.61 -21.22 -1.09
N ASP A 49 7.44 -21.02 -0.06
CA ASP A 49 7.03 -21.11 1.35
C ASP A 49 6.48 -19.78 1.90
N GLN A 50 6.34 -18.74 1.06
CA GLN A 50 5.86 -17.44 1.46
C GLN A 50 4.44 -17.15 0.94
N LEU A 51 3.70 -16.35 1.71
CA LEU A 51 2.45 -15.75 1.27
C LEU A 51 2.69 -14.29 0.91
N VAL A 52 2.40 -13.94 -0.34
CA VAL A 52 2.57 -12.60 -0.88
C VAL A 52 1.20 -11.94 -1.04
N ALA A 53 1.00 -10.83 -0.34
CA ALA A 53 -0.17 -9.99 -0.51
C ALA A 53 0.09 -8.99 -1.65
N GLU A 54 -0.51 -9.20 -2.82
CA GLU A 54 -0.33 -8.35 -4.01
C GLU A 54 -0.64 -6.87 -3.71
N ASP A 55 -1.68 -6.60 -2.91
CA ASP A 55 -2.00 -5.24 -2.48
C ASP A 55 -0.88 -4.57 -1.65
N ALA A 56 -0.25 -5.34 -0.75
CA ALA A 56 0.80 -4.83 0.11
C ALA A 56 2.09 -4.60 -0.69
N LEU A 57 2.39 -5.52 -1.62
CA LEU A 57 3.51 -5.38 -2.55
C LEU A 57 3.33 -4.14 -3.44
N ALA A 58 2.13 -3.93 -4.00
CA ALA A 58 1.84 -2.79 -4.87
C ALA A 58 2.07 -1.43 -4.18
N ILE A 59 1.65 -1.28 -2.91
CA ILE A 59 1.90 -0.05 -2.17
C ILE A 59 3.36 0.08 -1.72
N TRP A 60 4.04 -1.05 -1.46
CA TRP A 60 5.47 -1.08 -1.10
C TRP A 60 6.33 -0.59 -2.26
N GLU A 61 6.16 -1.18 -3.44
CA GLU A 61 6.88 -0.77 -4.66
C GLU A 61 6.61 0.69 -5.04
N ALA A 62 5.41 1.18 -4.77
CA ALA A 62 5.05 2.57 -5.05
C ALA A 62 5.71 3.58 -4.10
N ALA A 63 6.14 3.16 -2.90
CA ALA A 63 6.82 4.03 -1.95
C ALA A 63 8.27 4.35 -2.35
N GLY A 64 8.85 3.57 -3.28
CA GLY A 64 10.26 3.64 -3.67
C GLY A 64 11.20 3.05 -2.62
#